data_AF-A0A061J354-F1
#
_entry.id   AF-A0A061J354-F1
#
_cell.length_a   1.000
_cell.length_b   1.000
_cell.length_c   1.000
_cell.angle_alpha   90.00
_cell.angle_beta   90.00
_cell.angle_gamma   90.00
#
_symmetry.space_group_name_H-M   'P 1'
#
loop_
_entity.id
_entity.type
_entity.pdbx_description
1 polymer ?
#
loop_
_entity_poly.entity_id
_entity_poly.type
_entity_poly.pdbx_seq_one_letter_code
_entity_poly.pdbx_strand_id
1 'polypeptide(L)'
;MLLLMFKRDRRGQFLQAKCRPRRSTPFLPLAVFLLLLVCCAAGCLADAPAWKHRCGFGEMMERGPPATAVVRDVPRRGQGAMQAYTVAAQGEESEWAPIRIKVSAKDMDDPSKHCTAVGDVHRLPDGHEEKCTEDVVLTEAKKDIVLKQLLPAAIKLHAERLSVKPVRGPIRMPYDGIGRCSDFTIPPWHHTTGVSGADLILYVNSFVQNGPVAWAIVCVTLEDGRPCASAMNFNPRKIRVDHESVGTAAHEIGHALGFSFDRFSRFNMLSRIPNVRGKREVWVITSPRVKALARQYYNCPTLEGMELEDGHGGGTDLSHWEGLTAWDELMAPGVPYTYYSALTLAAFEDSGRVQG
;
A
#
# COMPACT_ATOMS: atom_id res chain seq x y z
N MET A 1 21.48 -15.65 -5.00
CA MET A 1 21.12 -15.38 -6.40
C MET A 1 21.81 -14.08 -6.81
N LEU A 2 22.58 -14.08 -7.90
CA LEU A 2 23.35 -12.92 -8.36
C LEU A 2 22.38 -12.00 -9.15
N LEU A 3 22.09 -10.79 -8.67
CA LEU A 3 21.30 -9.82 -9.45
C LEU A 3 22.19 -9.24 -10.57
N LEU A 4 21.71 -9.35 -11.81
CA LEU A 4 22.31 -8.77 -12.99
C LEU A 4 21.60 -7.45 -13.30
N MET A 5 22.30 -6.32 -13.12
CA MET A 5 21.83 -4.99 -13.56
C MET A 5 22.90 -4.35 -14.45
N PHE A 6 22.49 -3.65 -15.51
CA PHE A 6 23.38 -3.11 -16.55
C PHE A 6 23.73 -1.63 -16.32
N LYS A 7 24.98 -1.27 -16.64
CA LYS A 7 25.55 0.09 -16.54
C LYS A 7 25.66 0.72 -17.93
N ARG A 8 25.47 2.04 -18.06
CA ARG A 8 25.69 2.81 -19.29
C ARG A 8 27.07 3.51 -19.28
N ASP A 9 27.84 3.38 -20.35
CA ASP A 9 29.10 4.15 -20.57
C ASP A 9 28.82 5.52 -21.23
N ARG A 10 29.79 6.44 -21.16
CA ARG A 10 29.85 7.77 -21.81
C ARG A 10 29.61 7.75 -23.33
N ARG A 11 29.58 6.58 -23.96
CA ARG A 11 29.21 6.38 -25.38
C ARG A 11 27.85 5.71 -25.61
N GLY A 12 27.04 5.50 -24.56
CA GLY A 12 25.67 5.00 -24.69
C GLY A 12 25.53 3.48 -24.90
N GLN A 13 26.58 2.69 -24.70
CA GLN A 13 26.53 1.23 -24.73
C GLN A 13 26.43 0.64 -23.31
N PHE A 14 25.66 -0.44 -23.18
CA PHE A 14 25.46 -1.15 -21.90
C PHE A 14 26.50 -2.25 -21.72
N LEU A 15 27.23 -2.23 -20.60
CA LEU A 15 28.16 -3.30 -20.20
C LEU A 15 27.70 -3.93 -18.88
N GLN A 16 27.85 -5.26 -18.77
CA GLN A 16 27.46 -6.07 -17.61
C GLN A 16 28.14 -5.59 -16.32
N ALA A 17 27.35 -5.34 -15.27
CA ALA A 17 27.86 -5.18 -13.90
C ALA A 17 27.37 -6.34 -13.03
N LYS A 18 28.30 -6.99 -12.32
CA LYS A 18 27.98 -7.98 -11.28
C LYS A 18 27.85 -7.26 -9.95
N CYS A 19 26.64 -7.01 -9.46
CA CYS A 19 26.41 -6.52 -8.11
C CYS A 19 26.00 -7.70 -7.21
N ARG A 20 26.87 -8.06 -6.26
CA ARG A 20 26.55 -9.04 -5.20
C ARG A 20 25.87 -8.32 -4.03
N PRO A 21 24.79 -8.88 -3.45
CA PRO A 21 24.46 -8.56 -2.07
C PRO A 21 25.59 -9.06 -1.16
N ARG A 22 25.94 -8.28 -0.13
CA ARG A 22 27.03 -8.58 0.80
C ARG A 22 26.77 -9.94 1.47
N ARG A 23 27.48 -10.99 1.06
CA ARG A 23 27.71 -12.21 1.86
C ARG A 23 29.13 -12.16 2.36
N SER A 24 29.32 -11.80 3.62
CA SER A 24 30.59 -11.94 4.33
C SER A 24 30.68 -13.35 4.91
N THR A 25 31.57 -14.18 4.37
CA THR A 25 32.12 -15.35 5.07
C THR A 25 33.55 -15.00 5.46
N PRO A 26 33.92 -14.95 6.76
CA PRO A 26 35.31 -14.79 7.12
C PRO A 26 36.00 -16.17 7.13
N PHE A 27 37.14 -16.26 6.46
CA PHE A 27 38.11 -17.33 6.67
C PHE A 27 38.70 -17.19 8.07
N LEU A 28 38.59 -18.23 8.90
CA LEU A 28 39.27 -18.34 10.20
C LEU A 28 40.57 -19.16 10.00
N PRO A 29 41.74 -18.67 10.46
CA PRO A 29 42.99 -19.41 10.35
C PRO A 29 43.04 -20.55 11.38
N LEU A 30 43.68 -21.66 10.99
CA LEU A 30 43.83 -22.92 11.73
C LEU A 30 44.34 -22.80 13.18
N ALA A 31 44.91 -21.64 13.57
CA ALA A 31 45.43 -21.38 14.90
C ALA A 31 44.33 -21.24 15.98
N VAL A 32 43.10 -20.84 15.60
CA VAL A 32 41.99 -20.62 16.56
C VAL A 32 41.37 -21.95 17.02
N PHE A 33 41.51 -23.02 16.22
CA PHE A 33 40.93 -24.33 16.54
C PHE A 33 41.71 -25.08 17.64
N LEU A 34 43.00 -24.79 17.81
CA LEU A 34 43.86 -25.45 18.80
C LEU A 34 43.75 -24.86 20.22
N LEU A 35 43.25 -23.63 20.36
CA LEU A 35 43.06 -22.97 21.66
C LEU A 35 41.75 -23.37 22.37
N LEU A 36 40.81 -24.00 21.67
CA LEU A 36 39.50 -24.37 22.22
C LEU A 36 39.47 -25.74 22.92
N LEU A 37 40.54 -26.53 22.86
CA LEU A 37 40.58 -27.87 23.47
C LEU A 37 41.13 -27.91 24.91
N VAL A 38 41.57 -26.78 25.47
CA VAL A 38 42.29 -26.76 26.78
C VAL A 38 41.44 -26.25 27.96
N CYS A 39 40.23 -25.73 27.75
CA CYS A 39 39.47 -25.06 28.83
C CYS A 39 38.23 -25.81 29.36
N CYS A 40 38.02 -27.09 29.05
CA CYS A 40 36.84 -27.84 29.51
C CYS A 40 37.08 -28.68 30.79
N ALA A 41 37.65 -28.07 31.84
CA ALA A 41 37.66 -28.68 33.18
C ALA A 41 37.77 -27.63 34.30
N ALA A 42 36.70 -26.87 34.55
CA ALA A 42 36.33 -26.35 35.88
C ALA A 42 35.08 -25.45 35.81
N GLY A 43 34.05 -25.83 36.59
CA GLY A 43 33.24 -24.88 37.38
C GLY A 43 32.12 -24.09 36.69
N CYS A 44 30.88 -24.44 37.01
CA CYS A 44 29.67 -23.68 36.70
C CYS A 44 29.40 -22.51 37.69
N LEU A 45 28.54 -21.58 37.22
CA LEU A 45 27.66 -20.64 37.94
C LEU A 45 28.21 -19.23 38.27
N ALA A 46 27.91 -18.26 37.41
CA ALA A 46 26.97 -17.14 37.68
C ALA A 46 26.92 -16.17 36.48
N ASP A 47 25.72 -15.60 36.27
CA ASP A 47 25.39 -14.40 35.51
C ASP A 47 26.01 -14.20 34.12
N ALA A 48 25.21 -14.46 33.09
CA ALA A 48 25.51 -13.99 31.73
C ALA A 48 24.87 -12.61 31.50
N PRO A 49 25.66 -11.54 31.30
CA PRO A 49 25.17 -10.30 30.72
C PRO A 49 24.94 -10.53 29.22
N ALA A 50 23.72 -10.29 28.75
CA ALA A 50 23.37 -10.39 27.35
C ALA A 50 24.10 -9.30 26.53
N TRP A 51 25.24 -9.65 25.93
CA TRP A 51 25.94 -8.81 24.97
C TRP A 51 25.42 -9.04 23.54
N LYS A 52 24.55 -8.11 23.13
CA LYS A 52 24.52 -7.41 21.84
C LYS A 52 24.85 -8.21 20.56
N HIS A 53 23.79 -8.59 19.85
CA HIS A 53 23.75 -8.38 18.40
C HIS A 53 23.27 -6.96 18.11
N ARG A 54 24.21 -6.04 17.85
CA ARG A 54 23.90 -4.75 17.24
C ARG A 54 23.64 -4.96 15.75
N CYS A 55 22.38 -5.20 15.39
CA CYS A 55 21.92 -5.00 14.01
C CYS A 55 21.82 -3.49 13.78
N GLY A 56 22.80 -2.93 13.08
CA GLY A 56 22.73 -1.57 12.55
C GLY A 56 21.82 -1.52 11.34
N PHE A 57 20.52 -1.32 11.58
CA PHE A 57 19.55 -0.76 10.61
C PHE A 57 18.95 0.55 11.18
N GLY A 58 19.67 1.23 12.06
CA GLY A 58 19.22 2.45 12.76
C GLY A 58 19.48 3.75 12.00
N GLU A 59 20.08 3.74 10.82
CA GLU A 59 20.52 4.97 10.13
C GLU A 59 19.64 5.39 8.95
N MET A 60 18.44 4.82 8.80
CA MET A 60 17.42 5.29 7.85
C MET A 60 16.04 5.58 8.49
N MET A 61 15.99 5.69 9.82
CA MET A 61 14.84 6.21 10.56
C MET A 61 15.27 7.27 11.58
N GLU A 62 16.12 8.21 11.19
CA GLU A 62 16.28 9.42 12.00
C GLU A 62 15.05 10.32 11.80
N ARG A 63 14.13 10.19 12.77
CA ARG A 63 12.90 10.97 13.01
C ARG A 63 11.66 10.54 12.21
N GLY A 64 11.15 9.35 12.52
CA GLY A 64 9.71 9.11 12.40
C GLY A 64 8.95 9.89 13.48
N PRO A 65 7.78 10.48 13.19
CA PRO A 65 6.95 11.14 14.20
C PRO A 65 6.55 10.15 15.32
N PRO A 66 6.29 10.63 16.55
CA PRO A 66 5.90 9.76 17.66
C PRO A 66 4.63 8.96 17.32
N ALA A 67 4.52 7.73 17.85
CA ALA A 67 3.41 6.83 17.63
C ALA A 67 2.07 7.56 17.84
N THR A 68 1.37 7.84 16.73
CA THR A 68 0.21 8.70 16.77
C THR A 68 -1.06 7.84 16.84
N ALA A 69 -1.93 8.14 17.80
CA ALA A 69 -3.17 7.39 17.96
C ALA A 69 -4.17 7.76 16.85
N VAL A 70 -4.54 6.79 16.02
CA VAL A 70 -5.69 6.90 15.13
C VAL A 70 -6.94 6.60 15.95
N VAL A 71 -7.81 7.59 16.13
CA VAL A 71 -9.07 7.42 16.85
C VAL A 71 -10.20 7.30 15.85
N ARG A 72 -11.09 6.33 16.09
CA ARG A 72 -12.37 6.23 15.37
C ARG A 72 -13.33 7.27 15.96
N ASP A 73 -13.75 8.23 15.15
CA ASP A 73 -14.73 9.23 15.61
C ASP A 73 -16.11 8.60 15.87
N VAL A 74 -16.80 9.09 16.89
CA VAL A 74 -18.20 8.74 17.17
C VAL A 74 -19.11 9.44 16.15
N PRO A 75 -20.04 8.73 15.48
CA PRO A 75 -20.92 9.33 14.49
C PRO A 75 -21.77 10.48 15.07
N ARG A 76 -21.79 11.63 14.41
CA ARG A 76 -22.71 12.73 14.77
C ARG A 76 -24.15 12.36 14.37
N ARG A 77 -25.15 12.97 15.03
CA ARG A 77 -26.58 12.74 14.74
C ARG A 77 -26.85 13.02 13.26
N GLY A 78 -27.30 12.00 12.50
CA GLY A 78 -27.51 12.07 11.04
C GLY A 78 -26.33 11.59 10.17
N GLN A 79 -25.16 11.27 10.75
CA GLN A 79 -23.96 10.74 10.07
C GLN A 79 -23.62 9.29 10.46
N GLY A 80 -24.62 8.52 10.94
CA GLY A 80 -24.46 7.18 11.53
C GLY A 80 -23.71 6.13 10.70
N ALA A 81 -23.51 6.35 9.40
CA ALA A 81 -22.86 5.42 8.46
C ALA A 81 -21.39 5.74 8.14
N MET A 82 -20.82 6.83 8.68
CA MET A 82 -19.46 7.24 8.38
C MET A 82 -18.52 7.03 9.57
N GLN A 83 -17.42 6.31 9.34
CA GLN A 83 -16.35 6.16 10.31
C GLN A 83 -15.19 7.05 9.88
N ALA A 84 -14.73 7.94 10.76
CA ALA A 84 -13.55 8.75 10.49
C ALA A 84 -12.37 8.21 11.28
N TYR A 85 -11.22 8.15 10.61
CA TYR A 85 -9.94 7.80 11.20
C TYR A 85 -9.10 9.07 11.16
N THR A 86 -8.90 9.68 12.32
CA THR A 86 -8.08 10.89 12.44
C THR A 86 -6.87 10.62 13.31
N VAL A 87 -5.73 11.13 12.87
CA VAL A 87 -4.46 11.13 13.60
C VAL A 87 -4.36 12.49 14.28
N ALA A 88 -4.25 12.52 15.61
CA ALA A 88 -4.10 13.78 16.35
C ALA A 88 -2.70 14.38 16.10
N ALA A 89 -2.62 15.50 15.37
CA ALA A 89 -1.38 16.23 15.20
C ALA A 89 -1.02 16.96 16.52
N GLN A 90 0.19 16.75 17.04
CA GLN A 90 0.79 17.59 18.07
C GLN A 90 1.81 18.54 17.44
N GLY A 91 1.56 19.85 17.52
CA GLY A 91 2.58 20.90 17.32
C GLY A 91 2.67 21.53 15.91
N GLU A 92 2.79 22.87 15.92
CA GLU A 92 3.02 23.87 14.86
C GLU A 92 2.09 23.90 13.63
N GLU A 93 1.81 25.13 13.15
CA GLU A 93 1.09 25.45 11.91
C GLU A 93 1.89 24.99 10.68
N SER A 94 2.04 23.68 10.50
CA SER A 94 2.50 23.10 9.25
C SER A 94 1.35 23.13 8.23
N GLU A 95 1.65 23.51 6.98
CA GLU A 95 0.70 23.38 5.86
C GLU A 95 0.35 21.91 5.58
N TRP A 96 1.19 20.98 6.05
CA TRP A 96 1.04 19.53 5.93
C TRP A 96 0.56 18.92 7.23
N ALA A 97 -0.45 18.05 7.15
CA ALA A 97 -0.96 17.29 8.29
C ALA A 97 -1.22 15.83 7.89
N PRO A 98 -1.25 14.88 8.84
CA PRO A 98 -1.60 13.50 8.56
C PRO A 98 -2.91 13.37 7.76
N ILE A 99 -2.92 12.50 6.76
CA ILE A 99 -4.08 12.31 5.89
C ILE A 99 -5.30 11.81 6.69
N ARG A 100 -6.45 12.47 6.49
CA ARG A 100 -7.72 12.09 7.12
C ARG A 100 -8.55 11.27 6.14
N ILE A 101 -8.66 9.96 6.39
CA ILE A 101 -9.46 9.05 5.57
C ILE A 101 -10.79 8.78 6.28
N LYS A 102 -11.90 9.06 5.61
CA LYS A 102 -13.25 8.75 6.10
C LYS A 102 -13.87 7.63 5.30
N VAL A 103 -14.42 6.64 5.99
CA VAL A 103 -15.04 5.45 5.40
C VAL A 103 -16.55 5.58 5.41
N SER A 104 -17.18 5.32 4.26
CA SER A 104 -18.62 5.11 4.12
C SER A 104 -18.87 3.68 3.70
N ALA A 105 -19.41 2.85 4.61
CA ALA A 105 -19.65 1.43 4.37
C ALA A 105 -21.14 1.09 4.19
N LYS A 106 -21.93 2.05 3.70
CA LYS A 106 -23.39 1.94 3.63
C LYS A 106 -23.87 0.70 2.87
N ASP A 107 -23.16 0.29 1.83
CA ASP A 107 -23.52 -0.91 1.07
C ASP A 107 -23.35 -2.21 1.86
N MET A 108 -22.45 -2.25 2.86
CA MET A 108 -22.28 -3.43 3.72
C MET A 108 -23.47 -3.65 4.67
N ASP A 109 -24.32 -2.64 4.85
CA ASP A 109 -25.55 -2.72 5.64
C ASP A 109 -26.81 -2.87 4.77
N ASP A 110 -26.67 -2.85 3.44
CA ASP A 110 -27.78 -2.96 2.50
C ASP A 110 -27.94 -4.41 2.02
N PRO A 111 -28.97 -5.15 2.48
CA PRO A 111 -29.17 -6.55 2.11
C PRO A 111 -29.42 -6.76 0.61
N SER A 112 -29.76 -5.70 -0.15
CA SER A 112 -29.89 -5.76 -1.61
C SER A 112 -28.54 -5.78 -2.34
N LYS A 113 -27.43 -5.53 -1.65
CA LYS A 113 -26.07 -5.45 -2.21
C LYS A 113 -25.23 -6.72 -1.99
N HIS A 114 -25.71 -7.66 -1.19
CA HIS A 114 -24.93 -8.84 -0.82
C HIS A 114 -25.80 -10.08 -0.57
N CYS A 115 -25.16 -11.25 -0.57
CA CYS A 115 -25.76 -12.48 -0.07
C CYS A 115 -26.01 -12.36 1.44
N THR A 116 -27.24 -12.65 1.88
CA THR A 116 -27.67 -12.57 3.29
C THR A 116 -27.91 -13.93 3.93
N ALA A 117 -28.39 -14.91 3.17
CA ALA A 117 -28.56 -16.29 3.64
C ALA A 117 -28.06 -17.34 2.64
N VAL A 118 -27.69 -18.51 3.15
CA VAL A 118 -27.23 -19.64 2.33
C VAL A 118 -28.43 -20.24 1.58
N GLY A 119 -28.25 -20.50 0.29
CA GLY A 119 -29.27 -21.06 -0.58
C GLY A 119 -30.04 -20.01 -1.40
N ASP A 120 -29.94 -18.73 -1.01
CA ASP A 120 -30.48 -17.63 -1.81
C ASP A 120 -29.73 -17.48 -3.15
N VAL A 121 -30.34 -16.77 -4.08
CA VAL A 121 -29.72 -16.34 -5.33
C VAL A 121 -29.63 -14.83 -5.34
N HIS A 122 -28.42 -14.31 -5.48
CA HIS A 122 -28.15 -12.88 -5.56
C HIS A 122 -27.81 -12.49 -6.99
N ARG A 123 -28.45 -11.44 -7.51
CA ARG A 123 -28.16 -10.92 -8.85
C ARG A 123 -27.07 -9.86 -8.78
N LEU A 124 -25.96 -10.12 -9.46
CA LEU A 124 -24.81 -9.23 -9.56
C LEU A 124 -25.11 -8.04 -10.50
N PRO A 125 -24.37 -6.93 -10.37
CA PRO A 125 -24.56 -5.74 -11.22
C PRO A 125 -24.40 -6.00 -12.73
N ASP A 126 -23.63 -7.02 -13.11
CA ASP A 126 -23.43 -7.44 -14.51
C ASP A 126 -24.57 -8.33 -15.05
N GLY A 127 -25.58 -8.62 -14.22
CA GLY A 127 -26.74 -9.44 -14.54
C GLY A 127 -26.56 -10.93 -14.26
N HIS A 128 -25.37 -11.38 -13.86
CA HIS A 128 -25.16 -12.77 -13.46
C HIS A 128 -25.85 -13.10 -12.13
N GLU A 129 -26.32 -14.33 -12.00
CA GLU A 129 -26.92 -14.84 -10.77
C GLU A 129 -25.92 -15.70 -10.03
N GLU A 130 -25.72 -15.38 -8.75
CA GLU A 130 -24.78 -16.03 -7.86
C GLU A 130 -25.56 -16.77 -6.76
N LYS A 131 -25.31 -18.08 -6.62
CA LYS A 131 -25.87 -18.85 -5.52
C LYS A 131 -25.10 -18.53 -4.24
N CYS A 132 -25.81 -18.06 -3.22
CA CYS A 132 -25.25 -17.72 -1.93
C CYS A 132 -24.82 -18.99 -1.17
N THR A 133 -23.52 -19.22 -1.12
CA THR A 133 -22.87 -20.23 -0.28
C THR A 133 -22.31 -19.59 1.00
N GLU A 134 -21.96 -20.39 2.00
CA GLU A 134 -21.48 -19.89 3.31
C GLU A 134 -20.29 -18.93 3.20
N ASP A 135 -19.37 -19.20 2.27
CA ASP A 135 -18.22 -18.35 2.01
C ASP A 135 -18.58 -17.03 1.32
N VAL A 136 -19.74 -16.94 0.66
CA VAL A 136 -20.22 -15.73 -0.02
C VAL A 136 -21.10 -14.86 0.87
N VAL A 137 -21.82 -15.44 1.82
CA VAL A 137 -22.69 -14.70 2.74
C VAL A 137 -21.87 -13.68 3.54
N LEU A 138 -22.30 -12.42 3.53
CA LEU A 138 -21.71 -11.34 4.32
C LEU A 138 -22.29 -11.35 5.73
N THR A 139 -21.69 -12.13 6.62
CA THR A 139 -22.08 -12.21 8.03
C THR A 139 -21.63 -10.97 8.80
N GLU A 140 -22.28 -10.68 9.93
CA GLU A 140 -21.86 -9.62 10.85
C GLU A 140 -20.40 -9.80 11.31
N ALA A 141 -19.96 -11.04 11.50
CA ALA A 141 -18.56 -11.34 11.83
C ALA A 141 -17.60 -10.89 10.70
N LYS A 142 -17.94 -11.15 9.43
CA LYS A 142 -17.14 -10.67 8.28
C LYS A 142 -17.15 -9.14 8.18
N LYS A 143 -18.30 -8.49 8.42
CA LYS A 143 -18.38 -7.01 8.48
C LYS A 143 -17.48 -6.45 9.56
N ASP A 144 -17.49 -7.05 10.75
CA ASP A 144 -16.66 -6.65 11.88
C ASP A 144 -15.16 -6.83 11.59
N ILE A 145 -14.77 -7.91 10.92
CA ILE A 145 -13.38 -8.10 10.46
C ILE A 145 -12.96 -6.93 9.56
N VAL A 146 -13.75 -6.61 8.53
CA VAL A 146 -13.42 -5.53 7.59
C VAL A 146 -13.40 -4.16 8.28
N LEU A 147 -14.48 -3.81 8.98
CA LEU A 147 -14.71 -2.45 9.50
C LEU A 147 -14.01 -2.16 10.82
N LYS A 148 -13.74 -3.17 11.65
CA LYS A 148 -13.15 -2.99 12.99
C LYS A 148 -11.71 -3.50 13.09
N GLN A 149 -11.22 -4.24 12.10
CA GLN A 149 -9.86 -4.81 12.14
C GLN A 149 -9.04 -4.41 10.92
N LEU A 150 -9.44 -4.83 9.72
CA LEU A 150 -8.63 -4.65 8.50
C LEU A 150 -8.48 -3.17 8.11
N LEU A 151 -9.59 -2.44 7.95
CA LEU A 151 -9.57 -1.04 7.53
C LEU A 151 -8.89 -0.12 8.54
N PRO A 152 -9.19 -0.18 9.87
CA PRO A 152 -8.46 0.62 10.84
C PRO A 152 -6.94 0.41 10.78
N ALA A 153 -6.48 -0.84 10.68
CA ALA A 153 -5.06 -1.16 10.63
C ALA A 153 -4.40 -0.65 9.33
N ALA A 154 -5.05 -0.86 8.19
CA ALA A 154 -4.55 -0.40 6.90
C ALA A 154 -4.56 1.13 6.77
N ILE A 155 -5.63 1.80 7.18
CA ILE A 155 -5.71 3.27 7.20
C ILE A 155 -4.64 3.86 8.12
N LYS A 156 -4.39 3.23 9.28
CA LYS A 156 -3.32 3.64 10.18
C LYS A 156 -1.95 3.60 9.50
N LEU A 157 -1.64 2.54 8.73
CA LEU A 157 -0.37 2.44 8.01
C LEU A 157 -0.11 3.64 7.09
N HIS A 158 -1.14 4.10 6.37
CA HIS A 158 -1.05 5.28 5.52
C HIS A 158 -1.05 6.58 6.32
N ALA A 159 -1.95 6.74 7.28
CA ALA A 159 -2.10 7.99 8.03
C ALA A 159 -0.88 8.34 8.90
N GLU A 160 -0.11 7.34 9.34
CA GLU A 160 1.14 7.54 10.08
C GLU A 160 2.33 7.96 9.18
N ARG A 161 2.24 7.73 7.87
CA ARG A 161 3.35 7.96 6.92
C ARG A 161 3.07 9.08 5.94
N LEU A 162 1.81 9.29 5.60
CA LEU A 162 1.41 10.25 4.59
C LEU A 162 0.83 11.50 5.24
N SER A 163 1.54 12.61 5.04
CA SER A 163 1.03 13.96 5.30
C SER A 163 0.54 14.60 4.01
N VAL A 164 -0.52 15.38 4.10
CA VAL A 164 -1.12 16.09 2.96
C VAL A 164 -1.44 17.53 3.34
N LYS A 165 -1.55 18.40 2.32
CA LYS A 165 -2.22 19.69 2.50
C LYS A 165 -3.72 19.44 2.73
N PRO A 166 -4.30 19.74 3.89
CA PRO A 166 -5.67 19.37 4.17
C PRO A 166 -6.66 19.97 3.17
N VAL A 167 -7.64 19.19 2.73
CA VAL A 167 -8.73 19.71 1.90
C VAL A 167 -9.50 20.75 2.70
N ARG A 168 -9.67 21.93 2.11
CA ARG A 168 -10.43 23.05 2.68
C ARG A 168 -11.91 22.87 2.35
N GLY A 169 -12.75 22.86 3.39
CA GLY A 169 -14.20 22.69 3.22
C GLY A 169 -14.64 21.24 2.98
N PRO A 170 -15.92 21.02 2.66
CA PRO A 170 -16.47 19.69 2.41
C PRO A 170 -16.14 19.16 1.00
N ILE A 171 -15.76 17.89 0.91
CA ILE A 171 -15.67 17.16 -0.37
C ILE A 171 -17.08 16.79 -0.82
N ARG A 172 -17.49 17.25 -2.00
CA ARG A 172 -18.79 16.92 -2.61
C ARG A 172 -18.62 15.91 -3.73
N MET A 173 -19.46 14.88 -3.73
CA MET A 173 -19.47 13.88 -4.80
C MET A 173 -20.28 14.37 -6.00
N PRO A 174 -19.74 14.27 -7.23
CA PRO A 174 -20.53 14.46 -8.45
C PRO A 174 -21.69 13.45 -8.52
N TYR A 175 -22.77 13.81 -9.23
CA TYR A 175 -23.89 12.92 -9.49
C TYR A 175 -23.59 11.93 -10.63
N ASP A 176 -22.78 12.35 -11.59
CA ASP A 176 -22.38 11.61 -12.78
C ASP A 176 -20.86 11.67 -12.99
N GLY A 177 -20.35 10.96 -14.00
CA GLY A 177 -18.92 11.00 -14.35
C GLY A 177 -17.97 10.33 -13.34
N ILE A 178 -18.48 9.53 -12.39
CA ILE A 178 -17.68 8.83 -11.37
C ILE A 178 -17.29 7.39 -11.77
N GLY A 179 -17.55 6.99 -13.01
CA GLY A 179 -17.19 5.67 -13.55
C GLY A 179 -17.75 4.51 -12.72
N ARG A 180 -16.94 3.45 -12.50
CA ARG A 180 -17.31 2.27 -11.69
C ARG A 180 -17.71 2.59 -10.24
N CYS A 181 -17.41 3.78 -9.73
CA CYS A 181 -17.87 4.16 -8.41
C CYS A 181 -19.39 4.39 -8.34
N SER A 182 -20.09 4.45 -9.48
CA SER A 182 -21.56 4.44 -9.51
C SER A 182 -22.18 3.18 -8.91
N ASP A 183 -21.41 2.09 -8.80
CA ASP A 183 -21.89 0.82 -8.24
C ASP A 183 -22.01 0.87 -6.70
N PHE A 184 -21.37 1.86 -6.08
CA PHE A 184 -21.38 2.10 -4.63
C PHE A 184 -22.47 3.09 -4.26
N THR A 185 -23.11 2.86 -3.11
CA THR A 185 -24.10 3.80 -2.59
C THR A 185 -23.41 5.04 -2.03
N ILE A 186 -23.54 6.14 -2.75
CA ILE A 186 -23.15 7.47 -2.29
C ILE A 186 -24.32 8.07 -1.49
N PRO A 187 -24.17 8.37 -0.18
CA PRO A 187 -25.24 9.01 0.58
C PRO A 187 -25.67 10.35 -0.05
N PRO A 188 -26.98 10.65 -0.15
CA PRO A 188 -27.46 11.88 -0.80
C PRO A 188 -26.83 13.18 -0.28
N TRP A 189 -26.49 13.23 1.01
CA TRP A 189 -25.85 14.39 1.62
C TRP A 189 -24.36 14.57 1.22
N HIS A 190 -23.70 13.53 0.69
CA HIS A 190 -22.35 13.66 0.13
C HIS A 190 -22.36 14.45 -1.19
N HIS A 191 -23.47 14.43 -1.94
CA HIS A 191 -23.63 15.25 -3.15
C HIS A 191 -23.96 16.70 -2.81
N THR A 192 -24.78 16.93 -1.77
CA THR A 192 -25.30 18.26 -1.42
C THR A 192 -24.39 19.00 -0.43
N THR A 193 -24.43 18.64 0.85
CA THR A 193 -23.62 19.29 1.90
C THR A 193 -22.14 18.92 1.75
N GLY A 194 -21.84 17.69 1.36
CA GLY A 194 -20.50 17.14 1.25
C GLY A 194 -19.91 16.72 2.60
N VAL A 195 -18.76 16.05 2.53
CA VAL A 195 -18.05 15.46 3.67
C VAL A 195 -16.95 16.39 4.14
N SER A 196 -17.15 17.00 5.31
CA SER A 196 -16.14 17.86 5.94
C SER A 196 -15.09 17.06 6.71
N GLY A 197 -13.88 17.62 6.80
CA GLY A 197 -12.79 17.07 7.63
C GLY A 197 -12.21 15.76 7.09
N ALA A 198 -12.34 15.53 5.79
CA ALA A 198 -11.73 14.40 5.09
C ALA A 198 -10.77 14.93 4.02
N ASP A 199 -9.71 14.18 3.76
CA ASP A 199 -8.82 14.38 2.61
C ASP A 199 -9.04 13.30 1.55
N LEU A 200 -9.54 12.13 1.98
CA LEU A 200 -10.02 11.04 1.14
C LEU A 200 -11.31 10.46 1.74
N ILE A 201 -12.34 10.31 0.92
CA ILE A 201 -13.51 9.48 1.24
C ILE A 201 -13.31 8.11 0.60
N LEU A 202 -13.41 7.04 1.41
CA LEU A 202 -13.35 5.66 0.96
C LEU A 202 -14.74 5.02 1.06
N TYR A 203 -15.36 4.73 -0.07
CA TYR A 203 -16.61 3.97 -0.13
C TYR A 203 -16.29 2.48 -0.10
N VAL A 204 -16.81 1.77 0.89
CA VAL A 204 -16.46 0.37 1.13
C VAL A 204 -17.67 -0.52 0.92
N ASN A 205 -17.47 -1.62 0.20
CA ASN A 205 -18.46 -2.66 0.00
C ASN A 205 -17.81 -4.06 0.16
N SER A 206 -18.64 -5.09 0.21
CA SER A 206 -18.23 -6.50 0.17
C SER A 206 -19.22 -7.33 -0.66
N PHE A 207 -19.39 -6.96 -1.93
CA PHE A 207 -20.21 -7.73 -2.86
C PHE A 207 -19.42 -8.87 -3.50
N VAL A 208 -20.15 -9.86 -4.01
CA VAL A 208 -19.56 -11.10 -4.53
C VAL A 208 -18.79 -10.84 -5.81
N GLN A 209 -17.59 -11.42 -5.90
CA GLN A 209 -16.79 -11.38 -7.11
C GLN A 209 -15.87 -12.59 -7.22
N ASN A 210 -15.57 -12.95 -8.46
CA ASN A 210 -14.47 -13.85 -8.79
C ASN A 210 -13.21 -12.98 -8.95
N GLY A 211 -12.31 -13.00 -7.97
CA GLY A 211 -11.18 -12.08 -8.01
C GLY A 211 -10.33 -12.02 -6.74
N PRO A 212 -9.55 -10.95 -6.57
CA PRO A 212 -8.62 -10.80 -5.44
C PRO A 212 -9.35 -10.68 -4.09
N VAL A 213 -8.56 -10.67 -3.01
CA VAL A 213 -9.07 -10.47 -1.64
C VAL A 213 -9.78 -9.12 -1.50
N ALA A 214 -9.24 -8.08 -2.13
CA ALA A 214 -9.87 -6.78 -2.27
C ALA A 214 -9.43 -6.11 -3.57
N TRP A 215 -10.10 -5.04 -3.97
CA TRP A 215 -9.61 -4.11 -4.98
C TRP A 215 -10.05 -2.68 -4.63
N ALA A 216 -9.34 -1.68 -5.14
CA ALA A 216 -9.77 -0.29 -5.06
C ALA A 216 -9.63 0.48 -6.38
N ILE A 217 -10.44 1.53 -6.52
CA ILE A 217 -10.40 2.46 -7.64
C ILE A 217 -10.52 3.90 -7.15
N VAL A 218 -9.96 4.83 -7.91
CA VAL A 218 -10.18 6.27 -7.73
C VAL A 218 -11.50 6.67 -8.37
N CYS A 219 -12.33 7.41 -7.65
CA CYS A 219 -13.60 7.95 -8.14
C CYS A 219 -13.47 9.40 -8.58
N VAL A 220 -12.88 10.24 -7.73
CA VAL A 220 -12.84 11.69 -7.91
C VAL A 220 -11.46 12.21 -7.51
N THR A 221 -10.97 13.16 -8.28
CA THR A 221 -9.75 13.90 -7.99
C THR A 221 -10.06 15.38 -7.79
N LEU A 222 -9.28 16.04 -6.94
CA LEU A 222 -9.23 17.50 -6.88
C LEU A 222 -8.70 18.08 -8.21
N GLU A 223 -8.82 19.39 -8.41
CA GLU A 223 -8.25 20.09 -9.58
C GLU A 223 -6.75 19.82 -9.74
N ASP A 224 -6.10 19.72 -8.59
CA ASP A 224 -4.71 19.44 -8.40
C ASP A 224 -4.36 17.96 -8.72
N GLY A 225 -5.36 17.13 -8.99
CA GLY A 225 -5.20 15.73 -9.38
C GLY A 225 -5.07 14.76 -8.21
N ARG A 226 -4.97 15.21 -6.95
CA ARG A 226 -4.97 14.31 -5.78
C ARG A 226 -6.34 13.61 -5.67
N PRO A 227 -6.39 12.27 -5.49
CA PRO A 227 -7.67 11.60 -5.23
C PRO A 227 -8.28 12.09 -3.92
N CYS A 228 -9.58 12.42 -3.95
CA CYS A 228 -10.36 12.85 -2.79
C CYS A 228 -11.57 11.95 -2.52
N ALA A 229 -11.92 11.08 -3.46
CA ALA A 229 -12.86 9.99 -3.25
C ALA A 229 -12.44 8.75 -4.04
N SER A 230 -12.56 7.60 -3.40
CA SER A 230 -12.19 6.30 -3.94
C SER A 230 -13.17 5.24 -3.43
N ALA A 231 -13.25 4.12 -4.12
CA ALA A 231 -14.09 2.99 -3.75
C ALA A 231 -13.26 1.72 -3.60
N MET A 232 -13.67 0.84 -2.69
CA MET A 232 -12.96 -0.39 -2.37
C MET A 232 -13.94 -1.51 -2.07
N ASN A 233 -13.72 -2.68 -2.66
CA ASN A 233 -14.53 -3.88 -2.39
C ASN A 233 -13.67 -4.98 -1.75
N PHE A 234 -14.19 -5.63 -0.71
CA PHE A 234 -13.63 -6.85 -0.16
C PHE A 234 -14.37 -8.08 -0.68
N ASN A 235 -13.65 -9.12 -1.07
CA ASN A 235 -14.28 -10.36 -1.51
C ASN A 235 -14.77 -11.16 -0.29
N PRO A 236 -16.09 -11.39 -0.13
CA PRO A 236 -16.64 -12.06 1.05
C PRO A 236 -16.09 -13.48 1.25
N ARG A 237 -15.65 -14.15 0.18
CA ARG A 237 -15.04 -15.49 0.21
C ARG A 237 -13.66 -15.51 0.86
N LYS A 238 -13.00 -14.36 0.97
CA LYS A 238 -11.59 -14.25 1.37
C LYS A 238 -11.35 -13.38 2.60
N ILE A 239 -12.43 -12.92 3.27
CA ILE A 239 -12.32 -12.13 4.50
C ILE A 239 -11.82 -13.02 5.63
N ARG A 240 -10.64 -12.67 6.16
CA ARG A 240 -9.99 -13.32 7.31
C ARG A 240 -9.15 -12.29 8.08
N VAL A 241 -8.83 -12.60 9.33
CA VAL A 241 -7.99 -11.75 10.19
C VAL A 241 -6.56 -12.27 10.15
N ASP A 242 -5.72 -11.64 9.34
CA ASP A 242 -4.27 -11.89 9.32
C ASP A 242 -3.49 -10.71 8.74
N HIS A 243 -2.16 -10.78 8.89
CA HIS A 243 -1.24 -9.76 8.40
C HIS A 243 -1.33 -9.57 6.87
N GLU A 244 -1.57 -10.64 6.11
CA GLU A 244 -1.72 -10.56 4.65
C GLU A 244 -2.96 -9.77 4.23
N SER A 245 -4.07 -9.96 4.93
CA SER A 245 -5.34 -9.28 4.66
C SER A 245 -5.27 -7.80 5.05
N VAL A 246 -4.56 -7.46 6.13
CA VAL A 246 -4.24 -6.06 6.46
C VAL A 246 -3.33 -5.44 5.39
N GLY A 247 -2.30 -6.18 4.98
CA GLY A 247 -1.39 -5.76 3.91
C GLY A 247 -2.11 -5.51 2.59
N THR A 248 -3.06 -6.40 2.23
CA THR A 248 -3.88 -6.24 1.03
C THR A 248 -4.76 -5.00 1.15
N ALA A 249 -5.41 -4.80 2.30
CA ALA A 249 -6.22 -3.60 2.50
C ALA A 249 -5.38 -2.31 2.37
N ALA A 250 -4.14 -2.31 2.86
CA ALA A 250 -3.21 -1.20 2.70
C ALA A 250 -2.75 -1.04 1.23
N HIS A 251 -2.46 -2.14 0.54
CA HIS A 251 -2.12 -2.13 -0.89
C HIS A 251 -3.22 -1.46 -1.72
N GLU A 252 -4.46 -1.88 -1.51
CA GLU A 252 -5.61 -1.30 -2.21
C GLU A 252 -5.86 0.16 -1.82
N ILE A 253 -5.65 0.54 -0.55
CA ILE A 253 -5.69 1.96 -0.18
C ILE A 253 -4.56 2.73 -0.89
N GLY A 254 -3.40 2.11 -1.14
CA GLY A 254 -2.35 2.67 -1.98
C GLY A 254 -2.84 3.02 -3.40
N HIS A 255 -3.58 2.11 -4.04
CA HIS A 255 -4.26 2.41 -5.30
C HIS A 255 -5.33 3.49 -5.18
N ALA A 256 -6.14 3.46 -4.11
CA ALA A 256 -7.14 4.48 -3.80
C ALA A 256 -6.51 5.87 -3.61
N LEU A 257 -5.27 5.93 -3.15
CA LEU A 257 -4.45 7.15 -3.00
C LEU A 257 -3.73 7.55 -4.28
N GLY A 258 -3.83 6.73 -5.32
CA GLY A 258 -3.36 7.06 -6.66
C GLY A 258 -2.01 6.43 -7.05
N PHE A 259 -1.62 5.33 -6.42
CA PHE A 259 -0.55 4.51 -6.94
C PHE A 259 -1.04 3.78 -8.20
N SER A 260 -0.87 4.39 -9.38
CA SER A 260 -1.29 3.80 -10.65
C SER A 260 -0.53 4.36 -11.84
N PHE A 261 -0.44 3.56 -12.90
CA PHE A 261 0.24 3.95 -14.15
C PHE A 261 -0.25 5.30 -14.69
N ASP A 262 -1.57 5.46 -14.83
CA ASP A 262 -2.17 6.67 -15.39
C ASP A 262 -1.78 7.93 -14.63
N ARG A 263 -1.59 7.80 -13.30
CA ARG A 263 -1.17 8.91 -12.45
C ARG A 263 0.30 9.19 -12.58
N PHE A 264 1.15 8.17 -12.56
CA PHE A 264 2.57 8.35 -12.83
C PHE A 264 2.81 8.98 -14.21
N SER A 265 2.02 8.58 -15.21
CA SER A 265 2.01 9.18 -16.55
C SER A 265 1.58 10.65 -16.52
N ARG A 266 0.43 10.96 -15.89
CA ARG A 266 -0.09 12.32 -15.74
C ARG A 266 0.90 13.28 -15.07
N PHE A 267 1.71 12.78 -14.14
CA PHE A 267 2.72 13.57 -13.44
C PHE A 267 4.11 13.49 -14.09
N ASN A 268 4.23 12.95 -15.30
CA ASN A 268 5.49 12.82 -16.06
C ASN A 268 6.59 12.09 -15.28
N MET A 269 6.23 11.07 -14.50
CA MET A 269 7.15 10.30 -13.66
C MET A 269 7.75 9.08 -14.37
N LEU A 270 7.28 8.77 -15.59
CA LEU A 270 7.57 7.52 -16.28
C LEU A 270 8.57 7.68 -17.42
N SER A 271 9.34 6.62 -17.68
CA SER A 271 10.14 6.48 -18.88
C SER A 271 10.14 5.03 -19.38
N ARG A 272 10.29 4.84 -20.69
CA ARG A 272 10.51 3.52 -21.31
C ARG A 272 11.99 3.26 -21.45
N ILE A 273 12.48 2.17 -20.85
CA ILE A 273 13.88 1.78 -20.89
C ILE A 273 14.02 0.50 -21.73
N PRO A 274 14.79 0.52 -22.84
CA PRO A 274 14.93 -0.65 -23.70
C PRO A 274 15.91 -1.67 -23.14
N ASN A 275 15.81 -2.92 -23.64
CA ASN A 275 16.78 -4.00 -23.41
C ASN A 275 17.04 -4.36 -21.94
N VAL A 276 16.04 -4.20 -21.07
CA VAL A 276 16.13 -4.60 -19.66
C VAL A 276 15.92 -6.10 -19.56
N ARG A 277 16.96 -6.84 -19.15
CA ARG A 277 16.93 -8.31 -18.97
C ARG A 277 16.39 -9.08 -20.19
N GLY A 278 16.68 -8.61 -21.40
CA GLY A 278 16.21 -9.23 -22.66
C GLY A 278 14.79 -8.84 -23.08
N LYS A 279 14.08 -8.02 -22.30
CA LYS A 279 12.79 -7.42 -22.67
C LYS A 279 13.01 -6.28 -23.67
N ARG A 280 12.12 -6.13 -24.66
CA ARG A 280 12.19 -5.05 -25.68
C ARG A 280 12.24 -3.67 -25.00
N GLU A 281 11.37 -3.47 -24.02
CA GLU A 281 11.30 -2.29 -23.17
C GLU A 281 10.53 -2.59 -21.89
N VAL A 282 10.79 -1.79 -20.85
CA VAL A 282 10.05 -1.79 -19.59
C VAL A 282 9.71 -0.37 -19.17
N TRP A 283 8.62 -0.22 -18.40
CA TRP A 283 8.26 1.05 -17.78
C TRP A 283 8.98 1.21 -16.45
N VAL A 284 9.55 2.39 -16.24
CA VAL A 284 10.33 2.73 -15.04
C VAL A 284 9.82 4.04 -14.49
N ILE A 285 9.59 4.10 -13.18
CA ILE A 285 9.43 5.38 -12.47
C ILE A 285 10.81 6.03 -12.33
N THR A 286 11.02 7.13 -13.06
CA THR A 286 12.29 7.85 -13.15
C THR A 286 12.27 9.18 -12.41
N SER A 287 11.24 9.41 -11.59
CA SER A 287 11.10 10.61 -10.75
C SER A 287 12.26 10.74 -9.74
N PRO A 288 12.61 11.97 -9.32
CA PRO A 288 13.87 12.22 -8.62
C PRO A 288 14.09 11.42 -7.33
N ARG A 289 13.10 11.33 -6.43
CA ARG A 289 13.23 10.63 -5.16
C ARG A 289 13.22 9.13 -5.35
N VAL A 290 12.30 8.61 -6.16
CA VAL A 290 12.25 7.17 -6.48
C VAL A 290 13.57 6.71 -7.08
N LYS A 291 14.12 7.46 -8.04
CA LYS A 291 15.44 7.17 -8.63
C LYS A 291 16.56 7.22 -7.61
N ALA A 292 16.61 8.24 -6.75
CA ALA A 292 17.64 8.36 -5.71
C ALA A 292 17.59 7.19 -4.72
N LEU A 293 16.40 6.84 -4.23
CA LEU A 293 16.20 5.73 -3.30
C LEU A 293 16.48 4.38 -3.95
N ALA A 294 16.06 4.16 -5.19
CA ALA A 294 16.39 2.93 -5.91
C ALA A 294 17.91 2.76 -6.06
N ARG A 295 18.62 3.83 -6.44
CA ARG A 295 20.11 3.81 -6.52
C ARG A 295 20.75 3.47 -5.19
N GLN A 296 20.25 4.04 -4.10
CA GLN A 296 20.74 3.78 -2.74
C GLN A 296 20.46 2.34 -2.32
N TYR A 297 19.20 1.90 -2.43
CA TYR A 297 18.73 0.59 -1.99
C TYR A 297 19.46 -0.56 -2.71
N TYR A 298 19.59 -0.47 -4.03
CA TYR A 298 20.28 -1.50 -4.84
C TYR A 298 21.79 -1.28 -4.94
N ASN A 299 22.34 -0.23 -4.30
CA ASN A 299 23.74 0.18 -4.41
C ASN A 299 24.22 0.25 -5.87
N CYS A 300 23.42 0.90 -6.71
CA CYS A 300 23.63 0.98 -8.16
C CYS A 300 23.49 2.45 -8.60
N PRO A 301 24.58 3.25 -8.59
CA PRO A 301 24.53 4.69 -8.89
C PRO A 301 24.02 5.04 -10.29
N THR A 302 24.10 4.10 -11.22
CA THR A 302 23.66 4.28 -12.61
C THR A 302 22.23 3.79 -12.86
N LEU A 303 21.52 3.35 -11.82
CA LEU A 303 20.14 2.91 -11.98
C LEU A 303 19.25 4.08 -12.44
N GLU A 304 18.39 3.84 -13.43
CA GLU A 304 17.56 4.90 -14.03
C GLU A 304 16.26 5.16 -13.25
N GLY A 305 15.90 4.27 -12.33
CA GLY A 305 14.67 4.38 -11.55
C GLY A 305 14.25 3.04 -10.98
N MET A 306 12.97 2.95 -10.62
CA MET A 306 12.36 1.71 -10.14
C MET A 306 11.41 1.14 -11.20
N GLU A 307 11.56 -0.14 -11.52
CA GLU A 307 10.79 -0.81 -12.56
C GLU A 307 9.35 -1.07 -12.09
N LEU A 308 8.39 -0.87 -13.00
CA LEU A 308 7.00 -1.28 -12.80
C LEU A 308 6.79 -2.67 -13.39
N GLU A 309 5.82 -3.40 -12.83
CA GLU A 309 5.44 -4.70 -13.35
C GLU A 309 5.08 -4.62 -14.82
N ASP A 310 5.70 -5.49 -15.62
CA ASP A 310 5.66 -5.39 -17.08
C ASP A 310 4.44 -6.05 -17.70
N GLY A 311 3.61 -6.68 -16.88
CA GLY A 311 2.23 -6.97 -17.22
C GLY A 311 2.08 -7.84 -18.46
N HIS A 312 1.99 -9.15 -18.27
CA HIS A 312 1.79 -10.10 -19.36
C HIS A 312 0.34 -10.07 -19.93
N GLY A 313 -0.32 -8.90 -19.95
CA GLY A 313 -1.61 -8.65 -20.61
C GLY A 313 -2.85 -8.96 -19.77
N GLY A 314 -2.76 -8.84 -18.43
CA GLY A 314 -3.81 -9.29 -17.50
C GLY A 314 -4.60 -8.19 -16.80
N GLY A 315 -4.32 -6.91 -17.05
CA GLY A 315 -5.07 -5.80 -16.44
C GLY A 315 -4.66 -5.45 -15.00
N THR A 316 -3.64 -6.12 -14.43
CA THR A 316 -2.90 -5.73 -13.21
C THR A 316 -1.64 -4.91 -13.53
N ASP A 317 -1.54 -4.50 -14.78
CA ASP A 317 -0.27 -4.17 -15.43
C ASP A 317 0.11 -2.73 -15.09
N LEU A 318 1.40 -2.48 -14.82
CA LEU A 318 1.99 -1.16 -14.68
C LEU A 318 1.55 -0.31 -13.47
N SER A 319 0.70 -0.84 -12.60
CA SER A 319 0.31 -0.17 -11.33
C SER A 319 0.97 -0.78 -10.10
N HIS A 320 1.96 -1.66 -10.28
CA HIS A 320 2.73 -2.30 -9.22
C HIS A 320 4.22 -2.14 -9.47
N TRP A 321 5.03 -2.22 -8.42
CA TRP A 321 6.48 -2.43 -8.58
C TRP A 321 6.78 -3.80 -9.18
N GLU A 322 7.81 -3.91 -10.02
CA GLU A 322 8.28 -5.18 -10.57
C GLU A 322 8.64 -6.17 -9.45
N GLY A 323 7.89 -7.27 -9.36
CA GLY A 323 7.93 -8.25 -8.28
C GLY A 323 9.28 -8.94 -8.17
N LEU A 324 10.01 -9.10 -9.29
CA LEU A 324 11.38 -9.62 -9.25
C LEU A 324 12.34 -8.74 -8.44
N THR A 325 12.05 -7.45 -8.32
CA THR A 325 12.90 -6.47 -7.63
C THR A 325 12.32 -5.99 -6.31
N ALA A 326 11.01 -6.11 -6.13
CA ALA A 326 10.26 -5.57 -5.00
C ALA A 326 9.34 -6.59 -4.31
N TRP A 327 9.56 -7.90 -4.46
CA TRP A 327 8.67 -8.99 -4.02
C TRP A 327 7.93 -8.77 -2.67
N ASP A 328 8.62 -8.26 -1.65
CA ASP A 328 8.05 -8.07 -0.29
C ASP A 328 7.49 -6.65 -0.04
N GLU A 329 7.44 -5.79 -1.05
CA GLU A 329 7.01 -4.38 -0.96
C GLU A 329 5.48 -4.25 -1.01
N LEU A 330 4.94 -3.27 -0.31
CA LEU A 330 3.50 -3.03 -0.20
C LEU A 330 2.79 -2.95 -1.57
N MET A 331 3.38 -2.32 -2.58
CA MET A 331 2.82 -2.13 -3.92
C MET A 331 3.44 -3.07 -4.96
N ALA A 332 4.07 -4.16 -4.55
CA ALA A 332 4.45 -5.25 -5.46
C ALA A 332 3.23 -6.12 -5.82
N PRO A 333 3.26 -6.91 -6.91
CA PRO A 333 2.16 -7.81 -7.22
C PRO A 333 2.11 -8.98 -6.23
N GLY A 334 0.95 -9.15 -5.60
CA GLY A 334 0.67 -10.32 -4.78
C GLY A 334 1.36 -10.32 -3.41
N VAL A 335 1.10 -11.37 -2.63
CA VAL A 335 1.56 -11.50 -1.24
C VAL A 335 2.92 -12.22 -1.17
N PRO A 336 3.78 -11.91 -0.17
CA PRO A 336 3.48 -11.14 1.05
C PRO A 336 3.78 -9.63 0.96
N TYR A 337 2.85 -8.81 1.45
CA TYR A 337 3.03 -7.36 1.64
C TYR A 337 3.75 -7.07 2.95
N THR A 338 5.07 -7.28 2.97
CA THR A 338 5.84 -7.24 4.22
C THR A 338 6.31 -5.82 4.56
N TYR A 339 6.61 -4.98 3.56
CA TYR A 339 7.23 -3.68 3.76
C TYR A 339 6.48 -2.54 3.07
N TYR A 340 5.97 -1.60 3.84
CA TYR A 340 5.65 -0.27 3.34
C TYR A 340 6.95 0.54 3.27
N SER A 341 7.62 0.48 2.12
CA SER A 341 8.99 0.99 1.97
C SER A 341 9.04 2.48 1.62
N ALA A 342 10.24 3.05 1.75
CA ALA A 342 10.54 4.40 1.27
C ALA A 342 10.33 4.56 -0.26
N LEU A 343 10.38 3.48 -1.05
CA LEU A 343 10.13 3.56 -2.49
C LEU A 343 8.68 3.95 -2.79
N THR A 344 7.71 3.31 -2.12
CA THR A 344 6.29 3.65 -2.27
C THR A 344 5.98 5.03 -1.73
N LEU A 345 6.56 5.41 -0.59
CA LEU A 345 6.41 6.76 -0.04
C LEU A 345 6.97 7.83 -0.99
N ALA A 346 8.14 7.60 -1.58
CA ALA A 346 8.71 8.49 -2.57
C ALA A 346 7.90 8.57 -3.86
N ALA A 347 7.24 7.48 -4.29
CA ALA A 347 6.34 7.53 -5.43
C ALA A 347 5.12 8.42 -5.16
N PHE A 348 4.56 8.36 -3.94
CA PHE A 348 3.53 9.31 -3.53
C PHE A 348 4.06 10.75 -3.46
N GLU A 349 5.25 10.96 -2.90
CA GLU A 349 5.82 12.30 -2.74
C GLU A 349 6.20 12.96 -4.07
N ASP A 350 6.77 12.20 -5.01
CA ASP A 350 7.16 12.70 -6.33
C ASP A 350 5.96 13.09 -7.21
N SER A 351 4.74 12.63 -6.87
CA SER A 351 3.50 13.17 -7.48
C SER A 351 3.24 14.64 -7.10
N GLY A 352 3.91 15.14 -6.05
CA GLY A 352 3.84 16.52 -5.56
C GLY A 352 2.61 16.83 -4.68
N ARG A 353 1.85 15.80 -4.25
CA ARG A 353 0.53 15.97 -3.59
C ARG A 353 0.48 15.45 -2.16
N VAL A 354 1.48 14.69 -1.76
CA VAL A 354 1.60 14.00 -0.47
C VAL A 354 3.06 14.17 -0.03
N GLN A 355 3.31 14.19 1.28
CA GLN A 355 4.63 14.10 1.87
C GLN A 355 4.70 12.77 2.62
N GLY A 356 5.71 11.95 2.31
CA GLY A 356 5.85 10.56 2.79
C GLY A 356 7.00 10.36 3.74
#